data_AF-J7S3J3-F1
#
_entry.id   AF-J7S3J3-F1
#
_cell.length_a   1.000
_cell.length_b   1.000
_cell.length_c   1.000
_cell.angle_alpha   90.00
_cell.angle_beta   90.00
_cell.angle_gamma   90.00
#
_symmetry.space_group_name_H-M   'P 1'
#
loop_
_entity.id
_entity.type
_entity.pdbx_description
1 polymer ?
#
loop_
_entity_poly.entity_id
_entity_poly.type
_entity_poly.pdbx_seq_one_letter_code
_entity_poly.pdbx_strand_id
1 'polypeptide(L)'
;MGVFDGKRPILYLLWFALSCLTRVAVASNGAQLNDKELNVLQKRFDSYYSNDTQISVQGITLGGWLVTEPYITPSLYHKAINMVSQYNSTYHNMSQIVDEYTLCQELGYDKAKDLLSEHFDTWITESDFKQIKDDGFNLVRIPIGYWAWKLDHEENLYVGNATYEDPYVGEGLQLHYLNRALEWASKYELNVWIDLHGAPGSQNGFDNSGQRNFYNKLGWLSDMDTKVLTLNVWGAMFDEYLNGGNSSNPIVGIEVMNEPLVPKLNIWDVTQVYYEGFDMFKEKQRKGDNTTFIIHDAFQSIGHWNMELNPHFKNVSNRHFNLTNVSYSAQSVLVDHHHYEVFTDSQLQESQFSRIMNIINFGDSINKELQYHPAVVGEWSGAITDCATWVNGVNIGARYDGSYYNTTAFETSQPPSGNCTSNQPIDQWSDEYKIAVRQFVEAQLATYSAKTTGWIFWNWKTENAPEWDYLQLKEAGLFPVPFDNYTYFSTDGSGSIDSDFSSSLSTLAYPTSSGSRTTSSTAAKKGVASSFRKINLQDTELRALSGYWKMVLYLFPVCISLVVVLL
;
A
#
# COMPACT_ATOMS: atom_id res chain seq x y z
N MET A 1 -58.10 -29.27 42.27
CA MET A 1 -57.42 -29.20 43.58
C MET A 1 -56.36 -28.12 43.49
N GLY A 2 -56.34 -27.00 44.20
CA GLY A 2 -57.30 -26.18 44.94
C GLY A 2 -56.73 -24.75 44.85
N VAL A 3 -57.53 -23.74 44.48
CA VAL A 3 -58.24 -22.81 45.38
C VAL A 3 -57.32 -21.66 45.86
N PHE A 4 -57.40 -20.49 45.18
CA PHE A 4 -57.97 -19.18 45.64
C PHE A 4 -56.99 -18.39 46.53
N ASP A 5 -56.89 -17.06 46.59
CA ASP A 5 -57.67 -15.87 46.19
C ASP A 5 -56.68 -14.67 46.34
N GLY A 6 -56.77 -13.48 45.77
CA GLY A 6 -57.86 -12.80 45.10
C GLY A 6 -57.54 -11.31 44.89
N LYS A 7 -58.51 -10.64 44.24
CA LYS A 7 -58.75 -9.19 44.09
C LYS A 7 -58.16 -8.45 42.87
N ARG A 8 -59.04 -8.27 41.88
CA ARG A 8 -59.15 -7.14 40.91
C ARG A 8 -59.71 -5.87 41.65
N PRO A 9 -59.94 -4.65 41.06
CA PRO A 9 -60.18 -4.35 39.63
C PRO A 9 -59.87 -2.91 39.08
N ILE A 10 -60.29 -2.63 37.81
CA ILE A 10 -60.60 -1.32 37.16
C ILE A 10 -59.38 -0.46 36.71
N LEU A 11 -59.32 0.32 35.61
CA LEU A 11 -59.93 0.47 34.27
C LEU A 11 -59.43 1.86 33.74
N TYR A 12 -59.07 1.95 32.45
CA TYR A 12 -59.01 3.16 31.58
C TYR A 12 -57.80 4.14 31.52
N LEU A 13 -57.44 4.42 30.25
CA LEU A 13 -57.00 5.69 29.60
C LEU A 13 -55.51 5.90 29.23
N LEU A 14 -55.24 5.62 27.94
CA LEU A 14 -54.67 6.49 26.88
C LEU A 14 -53.44 7.40 27.13
N TRP A 15 -52.38 7.07 26.35
CA TRP A 15 -51.55 7.92 25.47
C TRP A 15 -50.59 9.01 26.04
N PHE A 16 -49.33 8.86 25.60
CA PHE A 16 -48.21 9.80 25.41
C PHE A 16 -47.13 10.05 26.50
N ALA A 17 -45.95 9.49 26.17
CA ALA A 17 -44.61 10.10 26.18
C ALA A 17 -43.63 9.87 27.35
N LEU A 18 -42.49 9.28 26.94
CA LEU A 18 -41.10 9.45 27.40
C LEU A 18 -40.69 9.00 28.82
N SER A 19 -39.90 7.92 28.88
CA SER A 19 -38.43 7.96 29.08
C SER A 19 -37.88 6.78 29.90
N CYS A 20 -36.75 6.26 29.39
CA CYS A 20 -35.67 5.52 30.06
C CYS A 20 -35.81 4.05 30.51
N LEU A 21 -35.01 3.22 29.80
CA LEU A 21 -34.02 2.26 30.32
C LEU A 21 -34.52 0.92 30.90
N THR A 22 -34.43 -0.17 30.12
CA THR A 22 -33.27 -1.11 30.11
C THR A 22 -33.61 -2.50 29.56
N ARG A 23 -32.58 -3.12 28.96
CA ARG A 23 -32.38 -4.54 28.58
C ARG A 23 -32.92 -5.00 27.22
N VAL A 24 -32.08 -4.80 26.20
CA VAL A 24 -32.03 -5.66 25.01
C VAL A 24 -31.33 -6.96 25.42
N ALA A 25 -32.04 -8.07 25.31
CA ALA A 25 -31.47 -9.41 25.33
C ALA A 25 -31.24 -9.85 23.87
N VAL A 26 -30.00 -10.25 23.60
CA VAL A 26 -29.53 -10.87 22.35
C VAL A 26 -30.24 -12.21 22.17
N ALA A 27 -30.80 -12.44 20.98
CA ALA A 27 -31.17 -13.77 20.51
C ALA A 27 -30.58 -13.95 19.11
N SER A 28 -29.53 -14.76 19.05
CA SER A 28 -28.94 -15.37 17.88
C SER A 28 -29.96 -16.24 17.16
N ASN A 29 -30.14 -16.02 15.86
CA ASN A 29 -30.50 -17.05 14.89
C ASN A 29 -29.78 -16.70 13.59
N GLY A 30 -28.68 -17.40 13.32
CA GLY A 30 -28.02 -17.38 12.02
C GLY A 30 -28.95 -18.01 10.99
N ALA A 31 -29.57 -17.17 10.17
CA ALA A 31 -30.14 -17.61 8.91
C ALA A 31 -28.99 -17.68 7.90
N GLN A 32 -28.65 -18.89 7.45
CA GLN A 32 -27.81 -19.07 6.27
C GLN A 32 -28.48 -18.36 5.08
N LEU A 33 -27.70 -17.56 4.36
CA LEU A 33 -28.09 -16.92 3.11
C LEU A 33 -28.48 -17.99 2.08
N ASN A 34 -29.52 -17.73 1.29
CA ASN A 34 -30.03 -18.68 0.30
C ASN A 34 -29.22 -18.64 -1.01
N ASP A 35 -29.40 -19.64 -1.86
CA ASP A 35 -28.66 -19.83 -3.12
C ASP A 35 -28.70 -18.63 -4.08
N LYS A 36 -29.66 -17.71 -3.91
CA LYS A 36 -29.76 -16.47 -4.68
C LYS A 36 -28.81 -15.37 -4.16
N GLU A 37 -28.56 -15.34 -2.85
CA GLU A 37 -27.58 -14.47 -2.18
C GLU A 37 -26.15 -15.01 -2.38
N LEU A 38 -25.98 -16.34 -2.38
CA LEU A 38 -24.74 -17.01 -2.82
C LEU A 38 -24.40 -16.74 -4.29
N ASN A 39 -25.38 -16.68 -5.19
CA ASN A 39 -25.16 -16.30 -6.59
C ASN A 39 -24.79 -14.82 -6.79
N VAL A 40 -25.11 -13.93 -5.84
CA VAL A 40 -24.66 -12.54 -5.84
C VAL A 40 -23.20 -12.43 -5.41
N LEU A 41 -22.75 -13.31 -4.50
CA LEU A 41 -21.33 -13.48 -4.14
C LEU A 41 -20.51 -14.07 -5.30
N GLN A 42 -21.07 -15.03 -6.04
CA GLN A 42 -20.46 -15.64 -7.24
C GLN A 42 -20.17 -14.62 -8.36
N LYS A 43 -20.91 -13.51 -8.40
CA LYS A 43 -20.69 -12.42 -9.36
C LYS A 43 -19.58 -11.47 -8.96
N ARG A 44 -19.05 -11.50 -7.73
CA ARG A 44 -18.21 -10.41 -7.20
C ARG A 44 -17.06 -10.02 -8.14
N PHE A 45 -16.34 -10.96 -8.77
CA PHE A 45 -15.28 -10.60 -9.76
C PHE A 45 -15.70 -10.43 -11.21
N ASP A 46 -16.65 -11.20 -11.73
CA ASP A 46 -17.16 -10.96 -13.08
C ASP A 46 -17.93 -9.61 -13.18
N SER A 47 -18.48 -9.11 -12.06
CA SER A 47 -19.12 -7.78 -11.97
C SER A 47 -18.15 -6.63 -11.71
N TYR A 48 -16.92 -6.87 -11.21
CA TYR A 48 -15.90 -5.82 -11.10
C TYR A 48 -15.52 -5.24 -12.49
N TYR A 49 -15.78 -5.98 -13.58
CA TYR A 49 -15.44 -5.59 -14.96
C TYR A 49 -16.60 -5.71 -15.96
N SER A 50 -17.82 -6.02 -15.50
CA SER A 50 -19.03 -5.92 -16.34
C SER A 50 -19.71 -4.57 -16.11
N ASN A 51 -19.97 -3.85 -17.21
CA ASN A 51 -20.46 -2.47 -17.30
C ASN A 51 -21.70 -2.05 -16.45
N ASP A 52 -22.31 -2.92 -15.63
CA ASP A 52 -23.62 -2.64 -15.03
C ASP A 52 -23.63 -2.42 -13.51
N THR A 53 -22.58 -2.75 -12.76
CA THR A 53 -22.37 -2.30 -11.35
C THR A 53 -20.93 -2.56 -10.93
N GLN A 54 -20.02 -1.61 -11.16
CA GLN A 54 -18.63 -1.72 -10.74
C GLN A 54 -18.56 -1.56 -9.21
N ILE A 55 -18.44 -2.67 -8.46
CA ILE A 55 -17.98 -2.58 -7.07
C ILE A 55 -16.53 -2.08 -7.15
N SER A 56 -16.07 -1.20 -6.26
CA SER A 56 -14.67 -0.74 -6.23
C SER A 56 -13.94 -1.45 -5.08
N VAL A 57 -12.64 -1.74 -5.23
CA VAL A 57 -11.83 -2.22 -4.10
C VAL A 57 -11.76 -1.10 -3.06
N GLN A 58 -12.21 -1.41 -1.85
CA GLN A 58 -12.12 -0.54 -0.68
C GLN A 58 -11.48 -1.39 0.41
N GLY A 59 -10.14 -1.43 0.36
CA GLY A 59 -9.33 -2.34 1.13
C GLY A 59 -8.55 -1.67 2.25
N ILE A 60 -8.05 -2.52 3.13
CA ILE A 60 -7.14 -2.14 4.22
C ILE A 60 -6.02 -3.17 4.32
N THR A 61 -4.80 -2.73 4.57
CA THR A 61 -3.67 -3.64 4.81
C THR A 61 -3.63 -4.07 6.28
N LEU A 62 -3.07 -5.25 6.55
CA LEU A 62 -2.76 -5.76 7.89
C LEU A 62 -1.24 -5.82 8.13
N GLY A 63 -0.58 -4.69 7.87
CA GLY A 63 0.86 -4.47 8.02
C GLY A 63 1.35 -4.53 9.47
N GLY A 64 2.66 -4.75 9.62
CA GLY A 64 3.30 -5.03 10.90
C GLY A 64 2.85 -6.34 11.56
N TRP A 65 2.07 -7.20 10.88
CA TRP A 65 1.60 -8.48 11.42
C TRP A 65 2.52 -9.64 11.06
N LEU A 66 2.33 -10.31 9.91
CA LEU A 66 3.12 -11.49 9.52
C LEU A 66 4.47 -11.14 8.86
N VAL A 67 4.68 -9.86 8.61
CA VAL A 67 5.99 -9.22 8.44
C VAL A 67 6.00 -8.03 9.39
N THR A 68 6.99 -8.01 10.28
CA THR A 68 7.08 -6.99 11.32
C THR A 68 7.80 -5.75 10.79
N GLU A 69 7.32 -4.58 11.18
CA GLU A 69 7.88 -3.29 10.75
C GLU A 69 8.11 -2.39 11.96
N PRO A 70 9.33 -1.85 12.15
CA PRO A 70 9.68 -1.12 13.36
C PRO A 70 8.81 0.10 13.65
N TYR A 71 8.38 0.85 12.64
CA TYR A 71 7.57 2.04 12.87
C TYR A 71 6.09 1.73 13.16
N ILE A 72 5.61 0.56 12.73
CA ILE A 72 4.23 0.12 13.02
C ILE A 72 4.16 -0.39 14.45
N THR A 73 5.11 -1.23 14.85
CA THR A 73 5.18 -1.84 16.20
C THR A 73 6.52 -1.60 16.89
N PRO A 74 6.88 -0.35 17.22
CA PRO A 74 8.16 -0.04 17.88
C PRO A 74 8.36 -0.76 19.22
N SER A 75 7.28 -1.07 19.96
CA SER A 75 7.36 -1.79 21.22
C SER A 75 7.91 -3.21 21.07
N LEU A 76 7.62 -3.89 19.96
CA LEU A 76 8.15 -5.22 19.63
C LEU A 76 9.68 -5.19 19.54
N TYR A 77 10.22 -4.21 18.83
CA TYR A 77 11.66 -4.03 18.64
C TYR A 77 12.34 -3.59 19.93
N HIS A 78 11.73 -2.69 20.71
CA HIS A 78 12.22 -2.34 22.03
C HIS A 78 12.26 -3.55 22.98
N LYS A 79 11.24 -4.41 22.95
CA LYS A 79 11.20 -5.65 23.74
C LYS A 79 12.31 -6.61 23.32
N ALA A 80 12.52 -6.81 22.01
CA ALA A 80 13.62 -7.62 21.49
C ALA A 80 14.99 -7.11 21.97
N ILE A 81 15.25 -5.81 21.84
CA ILE A 81 16.49 -5.16 22.31
C ILE A 81 16.69 -5.38 23.82
N ASN A 82 15.63 -5.19 24.61
CA ASN A 82 15.68 -5.42 26.05
C ASN A 82 15.96 -6.90 26.38
N MET A 83 15.38 -7.85 25.66
CA MET A 83 15.65 -9.28 25.84
C MET A 83 17.13 -9.59 25.59
N VAL A 84 17.72 -9.10 24.49
CA VAL A 84 19.14 -9.31 24.17
C VAL A 84 20.06 -8.75 25.27
N SER A 85 19.76 -7.54 25.75
CA SER A 85 20.57 -6.87 26.77
C SER A 85 20.69 -7.63 28.10
N GLN A 86 19.74 -8.52 28.41
CA GLN A 86 19.72 -9.30 29.65
C GLN A 86 20.75 -10.45 29.67
N TYR A 87 21.11 -11.00 28.50
CA TYR A 87 22.04 -12.13 28.42
C TYR A 87 23.32 -11.81 27.63
N ASN A 88 23.39 -10.65 27.00
CA ASN A 88 24.62 -10.13 26.38
C ASN A 88 24.93 -8.74 26.95
N SER A 89 25.70 -8.69 28.05
CA SER A 89 26.05 -7.43 28.74
C SER A 89 26.97 -6.51 27.92
N THR A 90 27.54 -6.99 26.82
CA THR A 90 28.33 -6.21 25.87
C THR A 90 27.51 -5.69 24.69
N TYR A 91 26.20 -5.99 24.67
CA TYR A 91 25.29 -5.48 23.66
C TYR A 91 25.04 -3.98 23.91
N HIS A 92 25.77 -3.15 23.16
CA HIS A 92 25.67 -1.71 23.24
C HIS A 92 24.69 -1.20 22.17
N ASN A 93 23.50 -0.79 22.62
CA ASN A 93 22.55 0.08 21.92
C ASN A 93 21.67 -0.52 20.79
N MET A 94 20.57 0.19 20.50
CA MET A 94 19.51 -0.10 19.52
C MET A 94 19.96 -0.23 18.04
N SER A 95 21.25 -0.32 17.76
CA SER A 95 21.78 -0.20 16.38
C SER A 95 21.74 -1.48 15.56
N GLN A 96 21.52 -2.65 16.18
CA GLN A 96 21.68 -3.94 15.50
C GLN A 96 20.35 -4.58 15.10
N ILE A 97 19.30 -4.49 15.93
CA ILE A 97 17.95 -4.95 15.55
C ILE A 97 17.26 -3.81 14.79
N VAL A 98 17.21 -3.94 13.46
CA VAL A 98 16.70 -2.90 12.56
C VAL A 98 15.58 -3.38 11.64
N ASP A 99 15.33 -4.69 11.64
CA ASP A 99 14.35 -5.40 10.81
C ASP A 99 14.07 -6.79 11.45
N GLU A 100 13.15 -7.57 10.88
CA GLU A 100 12.82 -8.91 11.39
C GLU A 100 13.99 -9.90 11.29
N TYR A 101 14.83 -9.78 10.25
CA TYR A 101 16.02 -10.61 10.07
C TYR A 101 16.96 -10.49 11.26
N THR A 102 17.35 -9.26 11.61
CA THR A 102 18.26 -8.97 12.71
C THR A 102 17.59 -9.22 14.07
N LEU A 103 16.28 -9.04 14.20
CA LEU A 103 15.52 -9.47 15.39
C LEU A 103 15.69 -10.96 15.64
N CYS A 104 15.46 -11.79 14.62
CA CYS A 104 15.58 -13.24 14.76
C CYS A 104 17.04 -13.66 14.98
N GLN A 105 17.99 -12.99 14.32
CA GLN A 105 19.42 -13.25 14.45
C GLN A 105 19.91 -13.03 15.89
N GLU A 106 19.58 -11.89 16.48
CA GLU A 106 20.09 -11.50 17.80
C GLU A 106 19.40 -12.23 18.96
N LEU A 107 18.12 -12.57 18.79
CA LEU A 107 17.37 -13.36 19.78
C LEU A 107 17.70 -14.85 19.72
N GLY A 108 18.01 -15.35 18.52
CA GLY A 108 18.02 -16.78 18.23
C GLY A 108 16.59 -17.34 18.09
N TYR A 109 16.49 -18.51 17.45
CA TYR A 109 15.23 -19.08 16.99
C TYR A 109 14.15 -19.18 18.07
N ASP A 110 14.43 -19.83 19.22
CA ASP A 110 13.41 -20.06 20.26
C ASP A 110 12.83 -18.77 20.84
N LYS A 111 13.70 -17.81 21.19
CA LYS A 111 13.26 -16.53 21.78
C LYS A 111 12.54 -15.64 20.77
N ALA A 112 13.00 -15.65 19.51
CA ALA A 112 12.31 -14.96 18.44
C ALA A 112 10.93 -15.58 18.21
N LYS A 113 10.82 -16.91 18.22
CA LYS A 113 9.56 -17.65 18.06
C LYS A 113 8.57 -17.33 19.17
N ASP A 114 9.01 -17.31 20.42
CA ASP A 114 8.17 -16.92 21.56
C ASP A 114 7.67 -15.48 21.43
N LEU A 115 8.57 -14.53 21.11
CA LEU A 115 8.24 -13.11 20.96
C LEU A 115 7.26 -12.86 19.79
N LEU A 116 7.54 -13.44 18.62
CA LEU A 116 6.70 -13.31 17.43
C LEU A 116 5.36 -14.02 17.61
N SER A 117 5.30 -15.15 18.31
CA SER A 117 4.04 -15.83 18.61
C SER A 117 3.12 -14.95 19.46
N GLU A 118 3.66 -14.31 20.51
CA GLU A 118 2.91 -13.36 21.35
C GLU A 118 2.40 -12.17 20.53
N HIS A 119 3.24 -11.64 19.64
CA HIS A 119 2.87 -10.56 18.73
C HIS A 119 1.74 -10.99 17.78
N PHE A 120 1.89 -12.12 17.09
CA PHE A 120 0.90 -12.58 16.12
C PHE A 120 -0.46 -12.91 16.75
N ASP A 121 -0.47 -13.41 17.99
CA ASP A 121 -1.71 -13.70 18.73
C ASP A 121 -2.48 -12.45 19.16
N THR A 122 -1.81 -11.31 19.30
CA THR A 122 -2.38 -10.11 19.93
C THR A 122 -2.50 -8.91 19.00
N TRP A 123 -1.65 -8.83 17.97
CA TRP A 123 -1.64 -7.70 17.04
C TRP A 123 -2.90 -7.66 16.19
N ILE A 124 -3.21 -8.71 15.42
CA ILE A 124 -4.48 -8.82 14.69
C ILE A 124 -5.32 -9.95 15.26
N THR A 125 -6.58 -9.65 15.53
CA THR A 125 -7.54 -10.57 16.13
C THR A 125 -8.81 -10.66 15.28
N GLU A 126 -9.68 -11.60 15.62
CA GLU A 126 -11.00 -11.68 14.99
C GLU A 126 -11.83 -10.39 15.13
N SER A 127 -11.64 -9.66 16.24
CA SER A 127 -12.37 -8.42 16.49
C SER A 127 -11.99 -7.32 15.49
N ASP A 128 -10.74 -7.32 15.02
CA ASP A 128 -10.28 -6.42 13.97
C ASP A 128 -11.02 -6.71 12.66
N PHE A 129 -11.13 -7.97 12.24
CA PHE A 129 -11.88 -8.35 11.02
C PHE A 129 -13.36 -7.96 11.09
N LYS A 130 -13.98 -8.13 12.26
CA LYS A 130 -15.36 -7.66 12.48
C LYS A 130 -15.45 -6.15 12.29
N GLN A 131 -14.54 -5.38 12.90
CA GLN A 131 -14.55 -3.92 12.81
C GLN A 131 -14.25 -3.43 11.38
N ILE A 132 -13.32 -4.07 10.68
CA ILE A 132 -13.01 -3.80 9.26
C ILE A 132 -14.29 -3.92 8.42
N LYS A 133 -15.06 -4.99 8.63
CA LYS A 133 -16.35 -5.15 7.93
C LYS A 133 -17.37 -4.09 8.34
N ASP A 134 -17.51 -3.82 9.64
CA ASP A 134 -18.46 -2.83 10.17
C ASP A 134 -18.16 -1.41 9.67
N ASP A 135 -16.89 -1.08 9.46
CA ASP A 135 -16.43 0.21 8.93
C ASP A 135 -16.66 0.37 7.42
N GLY A 136 -17.03 -0.71 6.72
CA GLY A 136 -17.43 -0.70 5.31
C GLY A 136 -16.38 -1.23 4.33
N PHE A 137 -15.22 -1.67 4.80
CA PHE A 137 -14.21 -2.29 3.92
C PHE A 137 -14.74 -3.60 3.31
N ASN A 138 -14.22 -3.93 2.13
CA ASN A 138 -14.58 -5.14 1.40
C ASN A 138 -13.40 -6.08 1.14
N LEU A 139 -12.18 -5.67 1.46
CA LEU A 139 -10.95 -6.44 1.23
C LEU A 139 -9.92 -6.19 2.33
N VAL A 140 -9.15 -7.23 2.68
CA VAL A 140 -7.91 -7.12 3.46
C VAL A 140 -6.72 -7.57 2.62
N ARG A 141 -5.64 -6.77 2.62
CA ARG A 141 -4.32 -7.16 2.08
C ARG A 141 -3.45 -7.67 3.23
N ILE A 142 -2.87 -8.85 3.06
CA ILE A 142 -2.10 -9.54 4.10
C ILE A 142 -0.66 -9.76 3.61
N PRO A 143 0.27 -8.89 4.03
CA PRO A 143 1.71 -9.07 3.83
C PRO A 143 2.21 -10.35 4.54
N ILE A 144 2.98 -11.17 3.84
CA ILE A 144 3.64 -12.35 4.42
C ILE A 144 5.03 -12.55 3.78
N GLY A 145 6.04 -12.88 4.59
CA GLY A 145 7.41 -13.11 4.12
C GLY A 145 7.65 -14.54 3.63
N TYR A 146 8.62 -14.74 2.73
CA TYR A 146 8.99 -16.07 2.22
C TYR A 146 9.37 -17.07 3.33
N TRP A 147 9.87 -16.57 4.46
CA TRP A 147 10.26 -17.38 5.62
C TRP A 147 9.09 -18.13 6.27
N ALA A 148 7.83 -17.76 5.98
CA ALA A 148 6.65 -18.53 6.35
C ALA A 148 6.65 -19.98 5.80
N TRP A 149 7.35 -20.21 4.69
CA TRP A 149 7.51 -21.52 4.05
C TRP A 149 8.84 -22.23 4.38
N LYS A 150 9.54 -21.79 5.43
CA LYS A 150 10.66 -22.55 6.00
C LYS A 150 10.11 -23.80 6.69
N LEU A 151 10.61 -24.97 6.28
CA LEU A 151 10.16 -26.28 6.77
C LEU A 151 10.96 -26.76 7.97
N ASP A 152 12.25 -26.42 8.03
CA ASP A 152 13.16 -26.80 9.11
C ASP A 152 14.23 -25.72 9.27
N HIS A 153 14.35 -25.17 10.47
CA HIS A 153 15.31 -24.11 10.76
C HIS A 153 16.73 -24.60 11.05
N GLU A 154 16.90 -25.83 11.55
CA GLU A 154 18.21 -26.41 11.84
C GLU A 154 18.93 -26.77 10.53
N GLU A 155 18.18 -27.27 9.55
CA GLU A 155 18.69 -27.64 8.22
C GLU A 155 18.58 -26.53 7.18
N ASN A 156 18.05 -25.35 7.56
CA ASN A 156 17.78 -24.23 6.64
C ASN A 156 16.94 -24.66 5.41
N LEU A 157 16.01 -25.58 5.62
CA LEU A 157 15.23 -26.22 4.58
C LEU A 157 13.93 -25.48 4.32
N TYR A 158 13.64 -25.27 3.04
CA TYR A 158 12.44 -24.64 2.52
C TYR A 158 11.65 -25.57 1.60
N VAL A 159 10.42 -25.16 1.28
CA VAL A 159 9.59 -25.80 0.25
C VAL A 159 10.35 -25.99 -1.07
N GLY A 160 9.99 -27.07 -1.78
CA GLY A 160 10.70 -27.48 -3.00
C GLY A 160 12.13 -27.98 -2.76
N ASN A 161 12.47 -28.36 -1.52
CA ASN A 161 13.78 -28.86 -1.12
C ASN A 161 14.92 -27.87 -1.43
N ALA A 162 14.62 -26.58 -1.31
CA ALA A 162 15.61 -25.51 -1.37
C ALA A 162 16.27 -25.34 0.01
N THR A 163 17.58 -25.07 0.03
CA THR A 163 18.30 -24.74 1.25
C THR A 163 18.72 -23.27 1.18
N TYR A 164 18.36 -22.47 2.18
CA TYR A 164 18.71 -21.07 2.24
C TYR A 164 18.94 -20.64 3.69
N GLU A 165 20.13 -20.13 3.97
CA GLU A 165 20.54 -19.75 5.31
C GLU A 165 20.02 -18.37 5.68
N ASP A 166 19.17 -18.31 6.69
CA ASP A 166 18.62 -17.10 7.28
C ASP A 166 18.21 -17.37 8.75
N PRO A 167 18.05 -16.33 9.57
CA PRO A 167 17.74 -16.49 10.98
C PRO A 167 16.23 -16.58 11.26
N TYR A 168 15.37 -16.46 10.25
CA TYR A 168 13.94 -16.26 10.47
C TYR A 168 13.30 -17.46 11.17
N VAL A 169 12.26 -17.15 11.94
CA VAL A 169 11.34 -18.15 12.48
C VAL A 169 10.40 -18.60 11.36
N GLY A 170 10.23 -19.91 11.20
CA GLY A 170 9.27 -20.49 10.26
C GLY A 170 8.57 -21.71 10.86
N GLU A 171 8.56 -22.84 10.13
CA GLU A 171 7.85 -24.08 10.50
C GLU A 171 6.33 -23.87 10.63
N GLY A 172 5.78 -23.05 9.76
CA GLY A 172 4.33 -22.81 9.64
C GLY A 172 3.75 -21.85 10.68
N LEU A 173 4.57 -21.14 11.48
CA LEU A 173 4.08 -20.18 12.47
C LEU A 173 3.17 -19.11 11.82
N GLN A 174 3.67 -18.41 10.80
CA GLN A 174 2.93 -17.37 10.09
C GLN A 174 1.73 -17.96 9.32
N LEU A 175 1.91 -19.15 8.72
CA LEU A 175 0.84 -19.84 7.98
C LEU A 175 -0.32 -20.22 8.90
N HIS A 176 -0.07 -20.54 10.17
CA HIS A 176 -1.14 -20.75 11.15
C HIS A 176 -2.02 -19.51 11.31
N TYR A 177 -1.42 -18.32 11.43
CA TYR A 177 -2.15 -17.06 11.58
C TYR A 177 -2.81 -16.59 10.28
N LEU A 178 -2.16 -16.79 9.12
CA LEU A 178 -2.76 -16.55 7.82
C LEU A 178 -4.05 -17.38 7.68
N ASN A 179 -4.02 -18.67 7.99
CA ASN A 179 -5.21 -19.53 7.91
C ASN A 179 -6.32 -19.07 8.87
N ARG A 180 -5.99 -18.63 10.09
CA ARG A 180 -6.97 -18.00 11.01
C ARG A 180 -7.59 -16.73 10.41
N ALA A 181 -6.80 -15.88 9.77
CA ALA A 181 -7.30 -14.70 9.07
C ALA A 181 -8.24 -15.07 7.92
N LEU A 182 -7.96 -16.13 7.15
CA LEU A 182 -8.86 -16.60 6.09
C LEU A 182 -10.22 -17.06 6.67
N GLU A 183 -10.22 -17.75 7.82
CA GLU A 183 -11.45 -18.12 8.52
C GLU A 183 -12.26 -16.88 8.94
N TRP A 184 -11.60 -15.87 9.50
CA TRP A 184 -12.25 -14.61 9.88
C TRP A 184 -12.77 -13.83 8.68
N ALA A 185 -11.97 -13.73 7.61
CA ALA A 185 -12.38 -13.08 6.37
C ALA A 185 -13.64 -13.72 5.77
N SER A 186 -13.67 -15.05 5.69
CA SER A 186 -14.83 -15.80 5.21
C SER A 186 -16.06 -15.56 6.12
N LYS A 187 -15.86 -15.56 7.45
CA LYS A 187 -16.93 -15.29 8.43
C LYS A 187 -17.55 -13.90 8.30
N TYR A 188 -16.74 -12.88 8.03
CA TYR A 188 -17.18 -11.49 7.91
C TYR A 188 -17.36 -11.02 6.46
N GLU A 189 -17.34 -11.96 5.49
CA GLU A 189 -17.52 -11.70 4.06
C GLU A 189 -16.55 -10.66 3.50
N LEU A 190 -15.30 -10.69 3.97
CA LEU A 190 -14.18 -9.89 3.47
C LEU A 190 -13.40 -10.71 2.44
N ASN A 191 -13.02 -10.05 1.35
CA ASN A 191 -12.08 -10.62 0.40
C ASN A 191 -10.65 -10.53 0.94
N VAL A 192 -9.76 -11.41 0.48
CA VAL A 192 -8.35 -11.45 0.89
C VAL A 192 -7.45 -11.37 -0.33
N TRP A 193 -6.47 -10.48 -0.22
CA TRP A 193 -5.31 -10.39 -1.09
C TRP A 193 -4.10 -10.86 -0.27
N ILE A 194 -3.48 -11.98 -0.69
CA ILE A 194 -2.24 -12.48 -0.09
C ILE A 194 -1.08 -11.87 -0.84
N ASP A 195 -0.16 -11.23 -0.12
CA ASP A 195 0.97 -10.53 -0.70
C ASP A 195 2.30 -11.10 -0.19
N LEU A 196 3.10 -11.65 -1.11
CA LEU A 196 4.47 -12.02 -0.77
C LEU A 196 5.33 -10.76 -0.61
N HIS A 197 5.48 -10.35 0.63
CA HIS A 197 5.98 -9.03 0.99
C HIS A 197 7.51 -8.96 1.13
N GLY A 198 8.17 -10.12 1.27
CA GLY A 198 9.62 -10.22 1.43
C GLY A 198 10.18 -11.42 0.67
N ALA A 199 11.23 -11.19 -0.11
CA ALA A 199 11.94 -12.21 -0.88
C ALA A 199 13.30 -12.60 -0.24
N PRO A 200 13.84 -13.80 -0.53
CA PRO A 200 15.17 -14.18 -0.06
C PRO A 200 16.24 -13.22 -0.59
N GLY A 201 17.02 -12.65 0.32
CA GLY A 201 18.03 -11.62 0.04
C GLY A 201 17.48 -10.21 -0.20
N SER A 202 16.18 -10.00 0.03
CA SER A 202 15.43 -8.77 -0.18
C SER A 202 15.34 -8.28 -1.64
N GLN A 203 14.12 -7.90 -2.04
CA GLN A 203 13.80 -7.32 -3.35
C GLN A 203 13.92 -5.79 -3.40
N ASN A 204 14.07 -5.12 -2.26
CA ASN A 204 14.13 -3.65 -2.19
C ASN A 204 15.17 -3.07 -1.23
N GLY A 205 15.61 -3.86 -0.25
CA GLY A 205 16.51 -3.44 0.82
C GLY A 205 15.84 -2.56 1.87
N PHE A 206 14.51 -2.54 1.92
CA PHE A 206 13.74 -1.90 2.99
C PHE A 206 13.55 -2.89 4.15
N ASP A 207 13.30 -2.37 5.34
CA ASP A 207 12.99 -3.21 6.51
C ASP A 207 11.66 -3.96 6.34
N ASN A 208 10.70 -3.40 5.61
CA ASN A 208 9.44 -4.08 5.25
C ASN A 208 9.63 -5.39 4.46
N SER A 209 10.74 -5.58 3.76
CA SER A 209 11.06 -6.87 3.11
C SER A 209 11.58 -7.95 4.08
N GLY A 210 11.73 -7.59 5.36
CA GLY A 210 12.33 -8.38 6.42
C GLY A 210 13.84 -8.18 6.58
N GLN A 211 14.55 -7.73 5.52
CA GLN A 211 16.01 -7.58 5.51
C GLN A 211 16.45 -6.25 4.88
N ARG A 212 16.75 -5.27 5.72
CA ARG A 212 17.15 -3.93 5.33
C ARG A 212 18.56 -3.93 4.76
N ASN A 213 18.70 -3.39 3.54
CA ASN A 213 19.95 -3.29 2.81
C ASN A 213 19.99 -2.02 1.93
N PHE A 214 20.37 -0.90 2.53
CA PHE A 214 20.41 0.38 1.81
C PHE A 214 21.60 0.53 0.87
N TYR A 215 22.74 -0.10 1.15
CA TYR A 215 24.00 0.26 0.49
C TYR A 215 24.61 -0.87 -0.37
N ASN A 216 24.27 -2.13 -0.09
CA ASN A 216 24.83 -3.26 -0.84
C ASN A 216 23.89 -3.68 -1.97
N LYS A 217 24.39 -4.59 -2.81
CA LYS A 217 23.56 -5.25 -3.82
C LYS A 217 22.45 -6.05 -3.12
N LEU A 218 21.27 -6.02 -3.71
CA LEU A 218 20.13 -6.85 -3.29
C LEU A 218 20.39 -8.31 -3.68
N GLY A 219 19.93 -9.24 -2.85
CA GLY A 219 20.11 -10.67 -3.04
C GLY A 219 19.06 -11.29 -3.96
N TRP A 220 17.84 -10.75 -3.99
CA TRP A 220 16.75 -11.29 -4.80
C TRP A 220 17.10 -11.26 -6.30
N LEU A 221 16.96 -12.42 -6.97
CA LEU A 221 17.35 -12.66 -8.37
C LEU A 221 18.84 -12.43 -8.68
N SER A 222 19.67 -12.20 -7.67
CA SER A 222 21.09 -11.95 -7.86
C SER A 222 21.90 -13.22 -8.11
N ASP A 223 21.33 -14.37 -7.71
CA ASP A 223 21.80 -15.73 -7.94
C ASP A 223 20.62 -16.68 -8.23
N MET A 224 20.94 -17.91 -8.61
CA MET A 224 19.92 -18.92 -8.93
C MET A 224 19.19 -19.45 -7.70
N ASP A 225 19.81 -19.47 -6.52
CA ASP A 225 19.22 -20.08 -5.32
C ASP A 225 18.07 -19.22 -4.78
N THR A 226 18.27 -17.90 -4.69
CA THR A 226 17.23 -16.93 -4.32
C THR A 226 16.06 -16.93 -5.32
N LYS A 227 16.35 -17.04 -6.63
CA LYS A 227 15.31 -17.18 -7.66
C LYS A 227 14.53 -18.48 -7.50
N VAL A 228 15.21 -19.63 -7.38
CA VAL A 228 14.57 -20.94 -7.23
C VAL A 228 13.72 -21.00 -5.97
N LEU A 229 14.21 -20.47 -4.85
CA LEU A 229 13.43 -20.39 -3.62
C LEU A 229 12.17 -19.52 -3.80
N THR A 230 12.28 -18.36 -4.45
CA THR A 230 11.13 -17.51 -4.76
C THR A 230 10.07 -18.27 -5.56
N LEU A 231 10.48 -18.96 -6.63
CA LEU A 231 9.57 -19.76 -7.47
C LEU A 231 8.94 -20.92 -6.68
N ASN A 232 9.71 -21.61 -5.82
CA ASN A 232 9.18 -22.68 -4.98
C ASN A 232 8.11 -22.17 -4.00
N VAL A 233 8.33 -20.98 -3.41
CA VAL A 233 7.36 -20.32 -2.54
C VAL A 233 6.09 -19.94 -3.31
N TRP A 234 6.20 -19.32 -4.49
CA TRP A 234 5.03 -19.06 -5.34
C TRP A 234 4.30 -20.35 -5.73
N GLY A 235 5.03 -21.40 -6.05
CA GLY A 235 4.45 -22.71 -6.35
C GLY A 235 3.61 -23.25 -5.19
N ALA A 236 4.11 -23.14 -3.96
CA ALA A 236 3.39 -23.53 -2.74
C ALA A 236 2.17 -22.61 -2.50
N MET A 237 2.33 -21.30 -2.64
CA MET A 237 1.23 -20.33 -2.53
C MET A 237 0.09 -20.66 -3.50
N PHE A 238 0.40 -20.95 -4.76
CA PHE A 238 -0.61 -21.27 -5.76
C PHE A 238 -1.27 -22.63 -5.50
N ASP A 239 -0.53 -23.64 -5.01
CA ASP A 239 -1.13 -24.92 -4.65
C ASP A 239 -2.11 -24.82 -3.47
N GLU A 240 -1.81 -23.94 -2.50
CA GLU A 240 -2.59 -23.79 -1.26
C GLU A 240 -3.75 -22.79 -1.38
N TYR A 241 -3.52 -21.65 -2.06
CA TYR A 241 -4.38 -20.46 -1.94
C TYR A 241 -5.13 -20.07 -3.22
N LEU A 242 -4.93 -20.80 -4.33
CA LEU A 242 -5.86 -20.71 -5.45
C LEU A 242 -7.26 -21.18 -5.02
N ASN A 243 -8.27 -20.37 -5.30
CA ASN A 243 -9.59 -20.59 -4.72
C ASN A 243 -10.38 -21.76 -5.34
N GLY A 244 -9.94 -22.25 -6.50
CA GLY A 244 -10.52 -23.40 -7.19
C GLY A 244 -11.98 -23.19 -7.60
N GLY A 245 -12.47 -21.94 -7.63
CA GLY A 245 -13.87 -21.58 -7.90
C GLY A 245 -14.82 -21.77 -6.72
N ASN A 246 -14.29 -21.99 -5.52
CA ASN A 246 -15.10 -22.07 -4.30
C ASN A 246 -15.48 -20.67 -3.82
N SER A 247 -16.76 -20.32 -3.93
CA SER A 247 -17.29 -19.01 -3.52
C SER A 247 -17.18 -18.73 -2.01
N SER A 248 -16.92 -19.74 -1.18
CA SER A 248 -16.68 -19.58 0.26
C SER A 248 -15.21 -19.28 0.60
N ASN A 249 -14.29 -19.45 -0.36
CA ASN A 249 -12.90 -19.07 -0.18
C ASN A 249 -12.78 -17.55 -0.33
N PRO A 250 -12.27 -16.83 0.69
CA PRO A 250 -12.19 -15.37 0.64
C PRO A 250 -11.07 -14.85 -0.27
N ILE A 251 -10.16 -15.71 -0.76
CA ILE A 251 -8.99 -15.30 -1.54
C ILE A 251 -9.42 -14.90 -2.95
N VAL A 252 -9.13 -13.64 -3.30
CA VAL A 252 -9.42 -13.06 -4.62
C VAL A 252 -8.17 -12.67 -5.38
N GLY A 253 -7.04 -12.51 -4.69
CA GLY A 253 -5.80 -12.03 -5.27
C GLY A 253 -4.58 -12.64 -4.60
N ILE A 254 -3.56 -12.95 -5.41
CA ILE A 254 -2.23 -13.30 -4.93
C ILE A 254 -1.24 -12.36 -5.62
N GLU A 255 -0.59 -11.52 -4.83
CA GLU A 255 0.52 -10.69 -5.25
C GLU A 255 1.83 -11.44 -5.08
N VAL A 256 2.54 -11.56 -6.18
CA VAL A 256 3.74 -12.40 -6.24
C VAL A 256 4.95 -11.72 -5.64
N MET A 257 5.02 -10.38 -5.63
CA MET A 257 6.11 -9.69 -4.98
C MET A 257 5.78 -8.22 -4.73
N ASN A 258 5.81 -7.83 -3.46
CA ASN A 258 5.75 -6.43 -3.04
C ASN A 258 7.00 -5.64 -3.47
N GLU A 259 6.81 -4.45 -4.03
CA GLU A 259 7.83 -3.40 -4.15
C GLU A 259 9.23 -3.81 -4.64
N PRO A 260 9.44 -4.60 -5.72
CA PRO A 260 10.79 -4.85 -6.21
C PRO A 260 11.45 -3.55 -6.72
N LEU A 261 12.61 -3.20 -6.14
CA LEU A 261 13.28 -1.93 -6.40
C LEU A 261 14.16 -2.00 -7.65
N VAL A 262 13.55 -1.84 -8.83
CA VAL A 262 14.24 -1.88 -10.13
C VAL A 262 15.45 -0.94 -10.24
N PRO A 263 15.54 0.24 -9.61
CA PRO A 263 16.79 1.01 -9.58
C PRO A 263 18.01 0.25 -9.01
N LYS A 264 17.80 -0.81 -8.20
CA LYS A 264 18.83 -1.72 -7.68
C LYS A 264 18.80 -3.12 -8.27
N LEU A 265 17.75 -3.47 -9.01
CA LEU A 265 17.58 -4.75 -9.69
C LEU A 265 17.75 -4.59 -11.20
N ASN A 266 17.67 -5.68 -11.94
CA ASN A 266 17.58 -5.64 -13.39
C ASN A 266 16.11 -5.82 -13.80
N ILE A 267 15.54 -4.83 -14.47
CA ILE A 267 14.15 -4.89 -14.94
C ILE A 267 13.88 -6.13 -15.78
N TRP A 268 14.84 -6.57 -16.61
CA TRP A 268 14.67 -7.77 -17.42
C TRP A 268 14.51 -9.01 -16.56
N ASP A 269 15.26 -9.14 -15.47
CA ASP A 269 15.17 -10.31 -14.59
C ASP A 269 13.83 -10.30 -13.82
N VAL A 270 13.36 -9.11 -13.39
CA VAL A 270 12.04 -8.93 -12.75
C VAL A 270 10.91 -9.29 -13.72
N THR A 271 10.93 -8.74 -14.95
CA THR A 271 9.94 -9.06 -15.98
C THR A 271 9.93 -10.56 -16.24
N GLN A 272 11.09 -11.19 -16.47
CA GLN A 272 11.17 -12.63 -16.76
C GLN A 272 10.63 -13.49 -15.62
N VAL A 273 10.97 -13.18 -14.36
CA VAL A 273 10.48 -13.97 -13.23
C VAL A 273 8.97 -13.82 -13.06
N TYR A 274 8.38 -12.64 -13.34
CA TYR A 274 6.92 -12.47 -13.35
C TYR A 274 6.24 -13.33 -14.41
N TYR A 275 6.83 -13.49 -15.60
CA TYR A 275 6.31 -14.44 -16.60
C TYR A 275 6.41 -15.90 -16.14
N GLU A 276 7.53 -16.30 -15.53
CA GLU A 276 7.69 -17.65 -14.96
C GLU A 276 6.64 -17.91 -13.86
N GLY A 277 6.42 -16.94 -12.97
CA GLY A 277 5.38 -17.00 -11.94
C GLY A 277 3.97 -17.07 -12.54
N PHE A 278 3.69 -16.31 -13.59
CA PHE A 278 2.40 -16.34 -14.27
C PHE A 278 2.16 -17.68 -14.99
N ASP A 279 3.19 -18.26 -15.63
CA ASP A 279 3.11 -19.60 -16.22
C ASP A 279 2.74 -20.63 -15.14
N MET A 280 3.44 -20.61 -14.00
CA MET A 280 3.15 -21.49 -12.86
C MET A 280 1.72 -21.30 -12.32
N PHE A 281 1.28 -20.04 -12.18
CA PHE A 281 -0.07 -19.70 -11.75
C PHE A 281 -1.11 -20.32 -12.70
N LYS A 282 -0.93 -20.15 -14.01
CA LYS A 282 -1.85 -20.67 -15.03
C LYS A 282 -1.86 -22.19 -15.11
N GLU A 283 -0.73 -22.86 -14.88
CA GLU A 283 -0.66 -24.33 -14.82
C GLU A 283 -1.42 -24.90 -13.62
N LYS A 284 -1.35 -24.23 -12.47
CA LYS A 284 -2.02 -24.65 -11.23
C LYS A 284 -3.48 -24.23 -11.16
N GLN A 285 -3.87 -23.20 -11.93
CA GLN A 285 -5.24 -22.69 -11.97
C GLN A 285 -6.23 -23.73 -12.50
N ARG A 286 -7.20 -24.10 -11.66
CA ARG A 286 -8.26 -25.03 -12.02
C ARG A 286 -9.39 -24.32 -12.74
N LYS A 287 -10.19 -25.06 -13.51
CA LYS A 287 -11.37 -24.51 -14.18
C LYS A 287 -12.35 -23.93 -13.14
N GLY A 288 -12.74 -22.68 -13.31
CA GLY A 288 -13.66 -21.97 -12.41
C GLY A 288 -12.98 -21.17 -11.32
N ASP A 289 -11.67 -21.34 -11.13
CA ASP A 289 -10.87 -20.45 -10.31
C ASP A 289 -10.87 -19.04 -10.90
N ASN A 290 -11.08 -18.05 -10.04
CA ASN A 290 -11.11 -16.63 -10.39
C ASN A 290 -10.18 -15.80 -9.50
N THR A 291 -9.16 -16.43 -8.89
CA THR A 291 -8.08 -15.71 -8.24
C THR A 291 -7.35 -14.84 -9.29
N THR A 292 -7.01 -13.62 -8.92
CA THR A 292 -6.26 -12.68 -9.76
C THR A 292 -4.77 -12.80 -9.48
N PHE A 293 -3.95 -12.83 -10.53
CA PHE A 293 -2.50 -12.76 -10.43
C PHE A 293 -2.08 -11.30 -10.34
N ILE A 294 -1.35 -10.91 -9.31
CA ILE A 294 -1.06 -9.51 -9.04
C ILE A 294 0.44 -9.25 -9.06
N ILE A 295 0.84 -8.18 -9.75
CA ILE A 295 2.21 -7.70 -9.82
C ILE A 295 2.28 -6.27 -9.29
N HIS A 296 3.27 -5.98 -8.43
CA HIS A 296 3.63 -4.60 -8.12
C HIS A 296 4.27 -3.92 -9.33
N ASP A 297 4.09 -2.61 -9.48
CA ASP A 297 4.59 -1.82 -10.61
C ASP A 297 6.12 -1.71 -10.71
N ALA A 298 6.83 -2.21 -9.70
CA ALA A 298 8.28 -2.21 -9.56
C ALA A 298 8.92 -0.80 -9.61
N PHE A 299 8.20 0.20 -9.10
CA PHE A 299 8.52 1.62 -9.15
C PHE A 299 8.76 2.14 -10.57
N GLN A 300 8.15 1.50 -11.57
CA GLN A 300 8.18 1.96 -12.95
C GLN A 300 7.10 3.04 -13.17
N SER A 301 7.27 3.83 -14.23
CA SER A 301 6.23 4.77 -14.63
C SER A 301 4.94 4.03 -14.98
N ILE A 302 3.79 4.62 -14.62
CA ILE A 302 2.46 4.16 -15.05
C ILE A 302 2.46 3.87 -16.55
N GLY A 303 1.88 2.74 -16.93
CA GLY A 303 1.83 2.24 -18.30
C GLY A 303 3.03 1.40 -18.74
N HIS A 304 4.05 1.21 -17.89
CA HIS A 304 5.19 0.33 -18.18
C HIS A 304 4.72 -1.10 -18.50
N TRP A 305 3.78 -1.62 -17.72
CA TRP A 305 3.30 -2.99 -17.81
C TRP A 305 2.19 -3.20 -18.86
N ASN A 306 1.68 -2.15 -19.51
CA ASN A 306 0.55 -2.20 -20.45
C ASN A 306 0.66 -3.29 -21.54
N MET A 307 1.87 -3.52 -22.03
CA MET A 307 2.14 -4.49 -23.10
C MET A 307 2.71 -5.82 -22.60
N GLU A 308 3.19 -5.86 -21.36
CA GLU A 308 3.69 -7.07 -20.72
C GLU A 308 2.50 -7.84 -20.14
N LEU A 309 2.58 -9.17 -20.09
CA LEU A 309 1.49 -10.03 -19.65
C LEU A 309 0.13 -9.68 -20.30
N ASN A 310 0.12 -9.28 -21.57
CA ASN A 310 -1.08 -8.86 -22.28
C ASN A 310 -1.30 -9.67 -23.57
N PRO A 311 -2.36 -10.49 -23.67
CA PRO A 311 -2.59 -11.38 -24.81
C PRO A 311 -2.88 -10.62 -26.13
N HIS A 312 -3.17 -9.31 -26.07
CA HIS A 312 -3.32 -8.46 -27.25
C HIS A 312 -1.97 -8.00 -27.83
N PHE A 313 -0.89 -8.06 -27.06
CA PHE A 313 0.46 -7.63 -27.44
C PHE A 313 1.44 -8.82 -27.49
N LYS A 314 1.04 -9.91 -28.17
CA LYS A 314 1.82 -11.17 -28.26
C LYS A 314 3.26 -10.99 -28.74
N ASN A 315 3.57 -9.98 -29.54
CA ASN A 315 4.93 -9.68 -29.98
C ASN A 315 5.85 -9.24 -28.83
N VAL A 316 5.28 -8.70 -27.76
CA VAL A 316 5.97 -8.42 -26.50
C VAL A 316 5.87 -9.64 -25.60
N SER A 317 4.67 -10.12 -25.29
CA SER A 317 4.51 -11.12 -24.24
C SER A 317 5.04 -12.52 -24.58
N ASN A 318 4.92 -12.96 -25.84
CA ASN A 318 5.36 -14.32 -26.21
C ASN A 318 6.88 -14.53 -26.14
N ARG A 319 7.68 -13.45 -26.04
CA ARG A 319 9.15 -13.59 -25.94
C ARG A 319 9.61 -14.11 -24.58
N HIS A 320 8.74 -14.04 -23.57
CA HIS A 320 9.03 -14.36 -22.18
C HIS A 320 8.32 -15.64 -21.70
N PHE A 321 7.25 -16.03 -22.39
CA PHE A 321 6.51 -17.25 -22.07
C PHE A 321 7.33 -18.51 -22.38
N ASN A 322 7.41 -19.42 -21.40
CA ASN A 322 7.93 -20.77 -21.62
C ASN A 322 6.84 -21.70 -22.19
N LEU A 323 5.57 -21.36 -21.95
CA LEU A 323 4.42 -22.07 -22.47
C LEU A 323 4.06 -21.66 -23.90
N THR A 324 3.82 -22.65 -24.76
CA THR A 324 3.56 -22.43 -26.19
C THR A 324 2.13 -21.98 -26.52
N ASN A 325 1.17 -22.09 -25.57
CA ASN A 325 -0.23 -21.70 -25.76
C ASN A 325 -0.96 -21.41 -24.42
N VAL A 326 -0.62 -20.30 -23.75
CA VAL A 326 -1.39 -19.82 -22.59
C VAL A 326 -2.56 -18.98 -23.09
N SER A 327 -3.80 -19.43 -22.80
CA SER A 327 -5.01 -18.62 -23.03
C SER A 327 -5.38 -17.92 -21.73
N TYR A 328 -5.37 -16.60 -21.74
CA TYR A 328 -5.70 -15.78 -20.59
C TYR A 328 -6.24 -14.42 -21.04
N SER A 329 -6.86 -13.69 -20.12
CA SER A 329 -7.30 -12.31 -20.34
C SER A 329 -6.26 -11.36 -19.76
N ALA A 330 -6.07 -10.17 -20.34
CA ALA A 330 -5.24 -9.15 -19.70
C ALA A 330 -5.78 -8.79 -18.30
N GLN A 331 -7.09 -8.95 -18.12
CA GLN A 331 -7.84 -8.74 -16.88
C GLN A 331 -7.62 -9.86 -15.84
N SER A 332 -6.87 -10.91 -16.18
CA SER A 332 -6.41 -11.92 -15.21
C SER A 332 -5.15 -11.48 -14.45
N VAL A 333 -4.53 -10.37 -14.89
CA VAL A 333 -3.35 -9.76 -14.27
C VAL A 333 -3.72 -8.37 -13.79
N LEU A 334 -3.50 -8.10 -12.52
CA LEU A 334 -3.72 -6.78 -11.92
C LEU A 334 -2.38 -6.14 -11.58
N VAL A 335 -2.29 -4.84 -11.84
CA VAL A 335 -1.13 -4.02 -11.48
C VAL A 335 -1.41 -3.31 -10.16
N ASP A 336 -0.54 -3.55 -9.18
CA ASP A 336 -0.53 -2.82 -7.92
C ASP A 336 0.38 -1.59 -8.04
N HIS A 337 -0.19 -0.43 -7.79
CA HIS A 337 0.52 0.84 -7.67
C HIS A 337 0.54 1.31 -6.21
N HIS A 338 1.73 1.65 -5.72
CA HIS A 338 1.86 2.32 -4.43
C HIS A 338 2.04 3.83 -4.63
N HIS A 339 1.42 4.63 -3.77
CA HIS A 339 1.51 6.08 -3.88
C HIS A 339 1.72 6.77 -2.54
N TYR A 340 2.85 7.47 -2.43
CA TYR A 340 3.25 8.24 -1.27
C TYR A 340 3.95 9.53 -1.69
N GLU A 341 3.74 10.61 -0.93
CA GLU A 341 4.36 11.92 -1.18
C GLU A 341 5.23 12.40 -0.01
N VAL A 342 5.99 11.49 0.58
CA VAL A 342 6.78 11.78 1.80
C VAL A 342 8.23 11.28 1.74
N PHE A 343 8.61 10.48 0.75
CA PHE A 343 9.93 9.81 0.75
C PHE A 343 11.04 10.54 -0.01
N THR A 344 10.79 11.79 -0.43
CA THR A 344 11.81 12.67 -1.03
C THR A 344 11.66 14.10 -0.52
N ASP A 345 12.77 14.86 -0.52
CA ASP A 345 12.76 16.28 -0.16
C ASP A 345 11.76 17.09 -1.00
N SER A 346 11.68 16.79 -2.30
CA SER A 346 10.78 17.50 -3.22
C SER A 346 9.32 17.28 -2.85
N GLN A 347 8.92 16.06 -2.53
CA GLN A 347 7.53 15.74 -2.16
C GLN A 347 7.13 16.39 -0.83
N LEU A 348 8.04 16.42 0.15
CA LEU A 348 7.81 17.03 1.46
C LEU A 348 7.67 18.56 1.40
N GLN A 349 8.32 19.20 0.42
CA GLN A 349 8.22 20.64 0.19
C GLN A 349 6.97 21.05 -0.59
N GLU A 350 6.17 20.08 -1.06
CA GLU A 350 5.01 20.40 -1.88
C GLU A 350 3.95 21.15 -1.09
N SER A 351 3.40 22.17 -1.76
CA SER A 351 2.21 22.86 -1.28
C SER A 351 1.02 21.91 -1.26
N GLN A 352 0.02 22.20 -0.41
CA GLN A 352 -1.20 21.42 -0.35
C GLN A 352 -1.93 21.35 -1.71
N PHE A 353 -1.84 22.42 -2.52
CA PHE A 353 -2.37 22.43 -3.88
C PHE A 353 -1.67 21.40 -4.77
N SER A 354 -0.33 21.43 -4.80
CA SER A 354 0.48 20.51 -5.62
C SER A 354 0.19 19.06 -5.24
N ARG A 355 0.20 18.77 -3.94
CA ARG A 355 -0.11 17.46 -3.37
C ARG A 355 -1.46 16.92 -3.84
N ILE A 356 -2.52 17.71 -3.74
CA ILE A 356 -3.86 17.30 -4.21
C ILE A 356 -3.89 17.11 -5.73
N MET A 357 -3.25 17.99 -6.50
CA MET A 357 -3.22 17.87 -7.96
C MET A 357 -2.41 16.65 -8.42
N ASN A 358 -1.34 16.29 -7.72
CA ASN A 358 -0.58 15.09 -8.02
C ASN A 358 -1.43 13.84 -7.85
N ILE A 359 -2.22 13.73 -6.76
CA ILE A 359 -3.16 12.61 -6.56
C ILE A 359 -4.13 12.49 -7.73
N ILE A 360 -4.75 13.60 -8.14
CA ILE A 360 -5.71 13.61 -9.26
C ILE A 360 -5.03 13.16 -10.55
N ASN A 361 -3.85 13.72 -10.85
CA ASN A 361 -3.07 13.39 -12.05
C ASN A 361 -2.61 11.92 -12.05
N PHE A 362 -2.26 11.38 -10.88
CA PHE A 362 -1.88 9.98 -10.69
C PHE A 362 -3.06 9.06 -11.02
N GLY A 363 -4.24 9.30 -10.44
CA GLY A 363 -5.45 8.55 -10.75
C GLY A 363 -5.88 8.65 -12.22
N ASP A 364 -5.83 9.84 -12.82
CA ASP A 364 -6.09 10.03 -14.25
C ASP A 364 -5.09 9.29 -15.16
N SER A 365 -3.87 9.07 -14.68
CA SER A 365 -2.86 8.30 -15.40
C SER A 365 -3.15 6.79 -15.31
N ILE A 366 -3.49 6.28 -14.13
CA ILE A 366 -3.93 4.88 -13.95
C ILE A 366 -5.22 4.60 -14.75
N ASN A 367 -6.14 5.56 -14.83
CA ASN A 367 -7.37 5.38 -15.61
C ASN A 367 -7.10 5.01 -17.08
N LYS A 368 -6.02 5.55 -17.67
CA LYS A 368 -5.60 5.25 -19.05
C LYS A 368 -5.02 3.84 -19.20
N GLU A 369 -4.48 3.28 -18.11
CA GLU A 369 -3.94 1.93 -18.02
C GLU A 369 -5.04 0.86 -17.91
N LEU A 370 -6.23 1.20 -17.39
CA LEU A 370 -7.34 0.25 -17.17
C LEU A 370 -7.82 -0.51 -18.43
N GLN A 371 -7.56 0.01 -19.63
CA GLN A 371 -7.86 -0.69 -20.88
C GLN A 371 -6.88 -1.84 -21.18
N TYR A 372 -5.70 -1.82 -20.56
CA TYR A 372 -4.64 -2.81 -20.69
C TYR A 372 -4.71 -3.82 -19.54
N HIS A 373 -4.65 -3.33 -18.30
CA HIS A 373 -4.74 -4.12 -17.08
C HIS A 373 -5.63 -3.44 -16.06
N PRO A 374 -6.43 -4.18 -15.27
CA PRO A 374 -6.96 -3.63 -14.04
C PRO A 374 -5.80 -3.18 -13.13
N ALA A 375 -6.02 -2.07 -12.44
CA ALA A 375 -5.03 -1.51 -11.53
C ALA A 375 -5.69 -0.98 -10.26
N VAL A 376 -5.06 -1.25 -9.12
CA VAL A 376 -5.46 -0.79 -7.78
C VAL A 376 -4.33 0.05 -7.20
N VAL A 377 -4.67 1.06 -6.40
CA VAL A 377 -3.67 1.70 -5.53
C VAL A 377 -3.56 0.87 -4.26
N GLY A 378 -2.68 -0.14 -4.23
CA GLY A 378 -2.60 -1.14 -3.16
C GLY A 378 -1.93 -0.66 -1.88
N GLU A 379 -1.25 0.49 -1.96
CA GLU A 379 -0.80 1.20 -0.77
C GLU A 379 -0.82 2.73 -0.94
N TRP A 380 -1.33 3.40 0.09
CA TRP A 380 -1.32 4.85 0.29
C TRP A 380 -1.66 5.15 1.76
N SER A 381 -1.36 6.36 2.25
CA SER A 381 -1.61 6.72 3.65
C SER A 381 -2.14 8.16 3.82
N GLY A 382 -2.39 8.55 5.07
CA GLY A 382 -2.71 9.94 5.44
C GLY A 382 -1.46 10.81 5.63
N ALA A 383 -0.27 10.27 5.39
CA ALA A 383 0.99 10.94 5.66
C ALA A 383 1.27 12.08 4.68
N ILE A 384 1.56 13.26 5.23
CA ILE A 384 2.10 14.40 4.51
C ILE A 384 3.50 14.79 5.02
N THR A 385 4.05 13.98 5.92
CA THR A 385 5.43 14.05 6.42
C THR A 385 6.04 12.64 6.57
N ASP A 386 7.36 12.53 6.59
CA ASP A 386 8.08 11.28 6.92
C ASP A 386 8.54 11.25 8.38
N CYS A 387 7.72 11.82 9.27
CA CYS A 387 8.10 12.07 10.65
C CYS A 387 7.90 10.88 11.60
N ALA A 388 6.97 9.97 11.27
CA ALA A 388 6.67 8.81 12.08
C ALA A 388 7.95 8.08 12.50
N THR A 389 8.04 7.76 13.80
CA THR A 389 9.26 7.20 14.38
C THR A 389 9.68 5.94 13.64
N TRP A 390 10.87 5.94 13.05
CA TRP A 390 11.44 4.83 12.26
C TRP A 390 10.72 4.51 10.94
N VAL A 391 9.90 5.41 10.38
CA VAL A 391 9.31 5.18 9.05
C VAL A 391 10.37 5.09 7.93
N ASN A 392 11.52 5.74 8.13
CA ASN A 392 12.69 5.61 7.26
C ASN A 392 13.64 4.47 7.71
N GLY A 393 13.25 3.70 8.73
CA GLY A 393 14.01 2.63 9.36
C GLY A 393 14.59 2.97 10.72
N VAL A 394 14.87 1.94 11.52
CA VAL A 394 15.45 2.10 12.87
C VAL A 394 16.77 2.88 12.80
N ASN A 395 16.90 3.86 13.70
CA ASN A 395 18.02 4.80 13.80
C ASN A 395 18.18 5.78 12.63
N ILE A 396 17.17 5.91 11.77
CA ILE A 396 17.14 6.90 10.70
C ILE A 396 16.13 8.00 11.04
N GLY A 397 16.55 9.25 10.89
CA GLY A 397 15.71 10.42 11.13
C GLY A 397 14.70 10.70 10.00
N ALA A 398 14.02 11.83 10.09
CA ALA A 398 13.07 12.32 9.09
C ALA A 398 13.73 13.34 8.15
N ARG A 399 13.36 13.33 6.88
CA ARG A 399 13.77 14.39 5.94
C ARG A 399 13.05 15.69 6.26
N TYR A 400 11.80 15.60 6.72
CA TYR A 400 10.95 16.75 7.02
C TYR A 400 11.58 17.73 8.02
N ASP A 401 12.22 17.21 9.09
CA ASP A 401 12.94 18.01 10.08
C ASP A 401 14.47 18.07 9.87
N GLY A 402 14.96 17.42 8.81
CA GLY A 402 16.36 17.35 8.43
C GLY A 402 17.22 16.34 9.21
N SER A 403 16.66 15.61 10.18
CA SER A 403 17.41 14.64 10.99
C SER A 403 17.87 13.40 10.19
N TYR A 404 17.22 13.10 9.06
CA TYR A 404 17.63 12.03 8.12
C TYR A 404 19.09 12.19 7.65
N TYR A 405 19.50 13.43 7.36
CA TYR A 405 20.84 13.73 6.85
C TYR A 405 21.93 13.65 7.92
N ASN A 406 21.55 13.64 9.20
CA ASN A 406 22.48 13.43 10.31
C ASN A 406 22.73 11.94 10.59
N THR A 407 21.93 11.04 10.01
CA THR A 407 21.89 9.61 10.33
C THR A 407 22.15 8.72 9.12
N THR A 408 22.35 9.30 7.94
CA THR A 408 22.59 8.57 6.69
C THR A 408 23.80 9.11 5.94
N ALA A 409 24.21 8.42 4.87
CA ALA A 409 25.28 8.88 3.98
C ALA A 409 24.79 9.91 2.92
N PHE A 410 23.51 10.29 2.96
CA PHE A 410 22.93 11.23 2.01
C PHE A 410 23.11 12.67 2.51
N GLU A 411 23.14 13.62 1.57
CA GLU A 411 23.23 15.05 1.84
C GLU A 411 22.12 15.79 1.10
N THR A 412 21.68 16.92 1.65
CA THR A 412 20.77 17.85 0.97
C THR A 412 21.25 19.28 1.13
N SER A 413 20.96 20.11 0.13
CA SER A 413 21.11 21.57 0.22
C SER A 413 19.81 22.27 0.59
N GLN A 414 18.71 21.53 0.71
CA GLN A 414 17.41 22.07 1.06
C GLN A 414 17.29 22.25 2.58
N PRO A 415 16.67 23.35 3.06
CA PRO A 415 16.34 23.47 4.47
C PRO A 415 15.26 22.46 4.88
N PRO A 416 15.20 22.07 6.17
CA PRO A 416 14.06 21.32 6.70
C PRO A 416 12.72 21.98 6.35
N SER A 417 11.73 21.16 6.03
CA SER A 417 10.38 21.62 5.66
C SER A 417 9.58 22.07 6.88
N GLY A 418 9.84 21.48 8.05
CA GLY A 418 9.18 21.84 9.30
C GLY A 418 9.67 21.06 10.50
N ASN A 419 8.85 21.05 11.56
CA ASN A 419 9.07 20.20 12.73
C ASN A 419 8.14 18.99 12.65
N CYS A 420 8.57 17.86 13.21
CA CYS A 420 7.78 16.62 13.24
C CYS A 420 6.63 16.64 14.25
N THR A 421 5.62 17.49 14.00
CA THR A 421 4.40 17.59 14.79
C THR A 421 3.57 16.31 14.76
N SER A 422 3.62 15.54 13.66
CA SER A 422 2.84 14.30 13.52
C SER A 422 3.27 13.16 14.43
N ASN A 423 4.45 13.27 15.07
CA ASN A 423 4.86 12.37 16.15
C ASN A 423 4.09 12.59 17.46
N GLN A 424 3.39 13.71 17.58
CA GLN A 424 2.49 13.93 18.71
C GLN A 424 1.15 13.21 18.45
N PRO A 425 0.40 12.85 19.52
CA PRO A 425 -0.96 12.37 19.38
C PRO A 425 -1.83 13.35 18.57
N ILE A 426 -2.82 12.83 17.81
CA ILE A 426 -3.63 13.64 16.87
C ILE A 426 -4.33 14.81 17.58
N ASP A 427 -4.74 14.65 18.83
CA ASP A 427 -5.43 15.72 19.59
C ASP A 427 -4.57 16.98 19.76
N GLN A 428 -3.25 16.85 19.71
CA GLN A 428 -2.27 17.94 19.79
C GLN A 428 -1.88 18.54 18.43
N TRP A 429 -2.34 17.97 17.31
CA TRP A 429 -2.11 18.56 16.00
C TRP A 429 -2.90 19.86 15.85
N SER A 430 -2.31 20.84 15.13
CA SER A 430 -3.03 22.07 14.82
C SER A 430 -4.22 21.80 13.90
N ASP A 431 -5.22 22.66 13.94
CA ASP A 431 -6.40 22.54 13.08
C ASP A 431 -6.02 22.63 11.60
N GLU A 432 -5.04 23.45 11.25
CA GLU A 432 -4.53 23.57 9.89
C GLU A 432 -3.91 22.26 9.39
N TYR A 433 -3.15 21.58 10.24
CA TYR A 433 -2.53 20.30 9.88
C TYR A 433 -3.59 19.19 9.74
N LYS A 434 -4.56 19.13 10.65
CA LYS A 434 -5.73 18.21 10.56
C LYS A 434 -6.50 18.43 9.27
N ILE A 435 -6.76 19.69 8.89
CA ILE A 435 -7.43 20.05 7.63
C ILE A 435 -6.61 19.57 6.43
N ALA A 436 -5.29 19.77 6.42
CA ALA A 436 -4.42 19.33 5.33
C ALA A 436 -4.42 17.80 5.16
N VAL A 437 -4.33 17.05 6.27
CA VAL A 437 -4.43 15.59 6.25
C VAL A 437 -5.80 15.13 5.74
N ARG A 438 -6.90 15.72 6.23
CA ARG A 438 -8.25 15.37 5.76
C ARG A 438 -8.43 15.64 4.26
N GLN A 439 -7.95 16.78 3.76
CA GLN A 439 -7.99 17.11 2.33
C GLN A 439 -7.18 16.10 1.50
N PHE A 440 -6.02 15.68 1.99
CA PHE A 440 -5.17 14.72 1.30
C PHE A 440 -5.80 13.31 1.27
N VAL A 441 -6.37 12.86 2.38
CA VAL A 441 -7.10 11.58 2.46
C VAL A 441 -8.32 11.60 1.53
N GLU A 442 -9.12 12.66 1.53
CA GLU A 442 -10.28 12.75 0.63
C GLU A 442 -9.88 12.80 -0.85
N ALA A 443 -8.80 13.51 -1.19
CA ALA A 443 -8.31 13.54 -2.57
C ALA A 443 -7.97 12.13 -3.07
N GLN A 444 -7.31 11.33 -2.24
CA GLN A 444 -6.95 9.95 -2.55
C GLN A 444 -8.19 9.07 -2.67
N LEU A 445 -9.08 9.10 -1.69
CA LEU A 445 -10.33 8.31 -1.72
C LEU A 445 -11.21 8.64 -2.92
N ALA A 446 -11.49 9.92 -3.15
CA ALA A 446 -12.36 10.37 -4.23
C ALA A 446 -11.76 10.06 -5.60
N THR A 447 -10.45 10.28 -5.77
CA THR A 447 -9.77 10.02 -7.04
C THR A 447 -9.66 8.53 -7.30
N TYR A 448 -9.13 7.75 -6.36
CA TYR A 448 -8.87 6.33 -6.59
C TYR A 448 -10.18 5.56 -6.79
N SER A 449 -11.22 5.86 -6.00
CA SER A 449 -12.54 5.23 -6.20
C SER A 449 -13.14 5.52 -7.58
N ALA A 450 -12.91 6.71 -8.15
CA ALA A 450 -13.49 7.13 -9.42
C ALA A 450 -12.64 6.76 -10.65
N LYS A 451 -11.33 6.61 -10.49
CA LYS A 451 -10.37 6.55 -11.60
C LYS A 451 -9.63 5.23 -11.73
N THR A 452 -9.58 4.41 -10.68
CA THR A 452 -8.89 3.11 -10.67
C THR A 452 -9.89 1.98 -10.40
N THR A 453 -9.40 0.75 -10.24
CA THR A 453 -10.21 -0.39 -9.78
C THR A 453 -10.54 -0.29 -8.29
N GLY A 454 -9.88 0.63 -7.58
CA GLY A 454 -10.06 0.90 -6.15
C GLY A 454 -8.72 1.13 -5.45
N TRP A 455 -8.74 0.99 -4.14
CA TRP A 455 -7.63 1.38 -3.27
C TRP A 455 -7.55 0.49 -2.02
N ILE A 456 -6.36 0.41 -1.44
CA ILE A 456 -6.10 -0.31 -0.19
C ILE A 456 -5.26 0.61 0.70
N PHE A 457 -5.80 1.01 1.85
CA PHE A 457 -5.10 1.92 2.75
C PHE A 457 -4.00 1.21 3.54
N TRP A 458 -2.85 1.85 3.63
CA TRP A 458 -1.76 1.46 4.50
C TRP A 458 -1.72 2.39 5.73
N ASN A 459 -2.08 1.93 6.94
CA ASN A 459 -2.43 0.57 7.36
C ASN A 459 -3.61 0.55 8.36
N TRP A 460 -4.12 -0.65 8.71
CA TRP A 460 -5.21 -0.80 9.70
C TRP A 460 -4.92 -0.09 11.02
N LYS A 461 -3.74 -0.29 11.59
CA LYS A 461 -3.31 0.35 12.84
C LYS A 461 -1.79 0.38 13.00
N THR A 462 -1.34 1.25 13.90
CA THR A 462 0.05 1.41 14.37
C THR A 462 0.04 1.68 15.87
N GLU A 463 1.18 1.57 16.56
CA GLU A 463 1.23 1.93 17.98
C GLU A 463 1.26 3.44 18.21
N ASN A 464 1.94 4.20 17.36
CA ASN A 464 2.20 5.64 17.58
C ASN A 464 2.51 6.44 16.30
N ALA A 465 2.00 6.03 15.13
CA ALA A 465 2.22 6.70 13.86
C ALA A 465 0.87 7.13 13.22
N PRO A 466 0.22 8.20 13.70
CA PRO A 466 -1.18 8.44 13.39
C PRO A 466 -1.48 8.75 11.91
N GLU A 467 -0.52 9.31 11.18
CA GLU A 467 -0.60 9.51 9.72
C GLU A 467 -0.78 8.19 8.93
N TRP A 468 -0.38 7.06 9.53
CA TRP A 468 -0.33 5.72 8.93
C TRP A 468 -1.37 4.77 9.55
N ASP A 469 -2.26 5.30 10.39
CA ASP A 469 -3.18 4.54 11.22
C ASP A 469 -4.64 4.86 10.89
N TYR A 470 -5.32 3.91 10.24
CA TYR A 470 -6.72 4.10 9.88
C TYR A 470 -7.61 4.36 11.09
N LEU A 471 -7.43 3.62 12.20
CA LEU A 471 -8.29 3.74 13.37
C LEU A 471 -8.17 5.12 14.01
N GLN A 472 -6.95 5.65 14.16
CA GLN A 472 -6.70 6.97 14.72
C GLN A 472 -7.23 8.08 13.79
N LEU A 473 -7.00 7.97 12.48
CA LEU A 473 -7.53 8.93 11.50
C LEU A 473 -9.07 8.92 11.48
N LYS A 474 -9.70 7.74 11.57
CA LYS A 474 -11.15 7.60 11.67
C LYS A 474 -11.69 8.27 12.94
N GLU A 475 -11.11 7.95 14.10
CA GLU A 475 -11.56 8.49 15.38
C GLU A 475 -11.46 10.03 15.43
N ALA A 476 -10.41 10.59 14.82
CA ALA A 476 -10.21 12.03 14.71
C ALA A 476 -11.05 12.70 13.60
N GLY A 477 -11.86 11.94 12.85
CA GLY A 477 -12.64 12.46 11.72
C GLY A 477 -11.78 12.90 10.53
N LEU A 478 -10.54 12.41 10.42
CA LEU A 478 -9.62 12.69 9.30
C LEU A 478 -9.74 11.67 8.17
N PHE A 479 -10.27 10.47 8.46
CA PHE A 479 -10.71 9.50 7.45
C PHE A 479 -12.25 9.48 7.38
N PRO A 480 -12.87 9.73 6.21
CA PRO A 480 -14.32 9.72 6.09
C PRO A 480 -14.89 8.31 6.27
N VAL A 481 -15.92 8.17 7.12
CA VAL A 481 -16.74 6.96 7.22
C VAL A 481 -18.21 7.40 7.21
N PRO A 482 -19.05 6.96 6.23
CA PRO A 482 -18.69 6.11 5.07
C PRO A 482 -17.65 6.78 4.14
N PHE A 483 -16.95 5.97 3.34
CA PHE A 483 -15.76 6.38 2.57
C PHE A 483 -16.01 7.40 1.46
N ASP A 484 -17.27 7.72 1.19
CA ASP A 484 -17.74 8.72 0.22
C ASP A 484 -18.30 9.99 0.91
N ASN A 485 -18.22 10.08 2.24
CA ASN A 485 -18.66 11.24 3.01
C ASN A 485 -17.62 12.38 2.98
N TYR A 486 -17.45 12.96 1.80
CA TYR A 486 -16.46 14.00 1.52
C TYR A 486 -16.91 15.39 1.98
N THR A 487 -15.95 16.20 2.40
CA THR A 487 -16.07 17.63 2.74
C THR A 487 -15.55 18.52 1.61
N TYR A 488 -14.56 18.03 0.87
CA TYR A 488 -13.76 18.79 -0.10
C TYR A 488 -13.92 18.30 -1.55
N PHE A 489 -14.56 17.13 -1.74
CA PHE A 489 -14.79 16.50 -3.03
C PHE A 489 -16.27 16.19 -3.24
N SER A 490 -16.68 16.07 -4.50
CA SER A 490 -18.05 15.74 -4.87
C SER A 490 -18.40 14.29 -4.52
N THR A 491 -19.62 14.10 -4.02
CA THR A 491 -20.18 12.77 -3.68
C THR A 491 -20.93 12.11 -4.84
N ASP A 492 -20.92 12.72 -6.04
CA ASP A 492 -21.53 12.17 -7.25
C ASP A 492 -20.74 11.03 -7.91
N GLY A 493 -19.64 10.61 -7.29
CA GLY A 493 -18.75 9.56 -7.78
C GLY A 493 -17.81 9.98 -8.90
N SER A 494 -17.78 11.27 -9.28
CA SER A 494 -16.88 11.77 -10.34
C SER A 494 -15.42 11.92 -9.90
N GLY A 495 -15.17 11.96 -8.59
CA GLY A 495 -13.87 12.32 -8.02
C GLY A 495 -13.52 13.80 -8.19
N SER A 496 -14.47 14.66 -8.58
CA SER A 496 -14.20 16.08 -8.79
C SER A 496 -14.05 16.86 -7.49
N ILE A 497 -13.14 17.83 -7.46
CA ILE A 497 -12.99 18.80 -6.37
C ILE A 497 -14.29 19.61 -6.22
N ASP A 498 -14.74 19.82 -4.98
CA ASP A 498 -15.84 20.75 -4.70
C ASP A 498 -15.50 22.18 -5.17
N SER A 499 -16.48 22.94 -5.67
CA SER A 499 -16.23 24.25 -6.28
C SER A 499 -15.71 25.30 -5.29
N ASP A 500 -16.17 25.26 -4.04
CA ASP A 500 -15.72 26.19 -3.01
C ASP A 500 -14.29 25.83 -2.57
N PHE A 501 -14.01 24.53 -2.43
CA PHE A 501 -12.68 24.05 -2.14
C PHE A 501 -11.68 24.38 -3.27
N SER A 502 -12.06 24.14 -4.53
CA SER A 502 -11.27 24.49 -5.71
C SER A 502 -10.89 25.98 -5.75
N SER A 503 -11.83 26.86 -5.37
CA SER A 503 -11.58 28.31 -5.29
C SER A 503 -10.57 28.67 -4.19
N SER A 504 -10.66 28.01 -3.03
CA SER A 504 -9.73 28.21 -1.91
C SER A 504 -8.31 27.73 -2.25
N LEU A 505 -8.18 26.55 -2.87
CA LEU A 505 -6.92 25.98 -3.32
C LEU A 505 -6.23 26.84 -4.39
N SER A 506 -7.01 27.35 -5.34
CA SER A 506 -6.49 28.24 -6.40
C SER A 506 -5.91 29.54 -5.83
N THR A 507 -6.50 30.07 -4.76
CA THR A 507 -6.02 31.28 -4.08
C THR A 507 -4.71 31.02 -3.34
N LEU A 508 -4.51 29.82 -2.79
CA LEU A 508 -3.24 29.39 -2.18
C LEU A 508 -2.13 29.20 -3.22
N ALA A 509 -2.47 28.69 -4.41
CA ALA A 509 -1.53 28.53 -5.51
C ALA A 509 -1.07 29.87 -6.12
N TYR A 510 -1.94 30.87 -6.12
CA TYR A 510 -1.66 32.22 -6.64
C TYR A 510 -2.09 33.29 -5.62
N PRO A 511 -1.33 33.52 -4.54
CA PRO A 511 -1.67 34.55 -3.57
C PRO A 511 -1.67 35.90 -4.29
N THR A 512 -2.86 36.46 -4.51
CA THR A 512 -2.99 37.78 -5.12
C THR A 512 -2.24 38.77 -4.24
N SER A 513 -1.27 39.49 -4.81
CA SER A 513 -0.58 40.57 -4.13
C SER A 513 -1.54 41.73 -3.90
N SER A 514 -2.41 41.64 -2.90
CA SER A 514 -3.18 42.77 -2.41
C SER A 514 -2.26 43.66 -1.60
N GLY A 515 -1.37 44.37 -2.28
CA GLY A 515 -0.73 45.55 -1.73
C GLY A 515 -1.83 46.53 -1.31
N SER A 516 -1.91 46.81 0.00
CA SER A 516 -2.71 47.89 0.55
C SER A 516 -2.35 49.19 -0.18
N ARG A 517 -3.15 49.57 -1.18
CA ARG A 517 -3.16 50.93 -1.72
C ARG A 517 -3.78 51.83 -0.67
N THR A 518 -2.94 52.37 0.21
CA THR A 518 -3.25 53.60 0.93
C THR A 518 -3.49 54.69 -0.12
N THR A 519 -4.75 55.10 -0.23
CA THR A 519 -5.17 56.22 -1.06
C THR A 519 -4.62 57.52 -0.49
N SER A 520 -3.58 58.08 -1.10
CA SER A 520 -3.29 59.50 -0.99
C SER A 520 -3.51 60.17 -2.35
N SER A 521 -4.44 61.12 -2.35
CA SER A 521 -4.82 61.93 -3.49
C SER A 521 -3.75 62.99 -3.78
N THR A 522 -3.25 63.07 -5.01
CA THR A 522 -2.99 64.37 -5.70
C THR A 522 -2.71 64.22 -7.20
N ALA A 523 -3.60 64.81 -7.99
CA ALA A 523 -3.47 65.50 -9.29
C ALA A 523 -2.35 65.16 -10.32
N ALA A 524 -2.80 64.54 -11.42
CA ALA A 524 -2.61 64.86 -12.86
C ALA A 524 -1.31 65.48 -13.42
N LYS A 525 -0.74 64.84 -14.46
CA LYS A 525 -0.70 65.33 -15.86
C LYS A 525 -0.11 64.32 -16.89
N LYS A 526 -0.90 64.11 -17.97
CA LYS A 526 -0.62 63.81 -19.42
C LYS A 526 0.70 63.09 -19.79
N GLY A 527 0.67 61.89 -20.38
CA GLY A 527 0.52 61.61 -21.83
C GLY A 527 1.74 60.77 -22.26
N VAL A 528 1.67 59.65 -22.98
CA VAL A 528 1.43 59.47 -24.43
C VAL A 528 1.23 57.96 -24.71
N ALA A 529 0.42 57.65 -25.71
CA ALA A 529 0.05 56.31 -26.19
C ALA A 529 1.20 55.47 -26.77
N SER A 530 1.09 54.14 -26.74
CA SER A 530 0.94 53.33 -27.96
C SER A 530 0.98 51.80 -27.72
N SER A 531 0.08 51.13 -28.46
CA SER A 531 0.16 49.78 -29.05
C SER A 531 0.37 48.53 -28.19
N PHE A 532 -0.65 47.69 -28.23
CA PHE A 532 -0.60 46.23 -28.07
C PHE A 532 0.47 45.59 -28.96
N ARG A 533 1.26 44.67 -28.38
CA ARG A 533 1.96 43.61 -29.09
C ARG A 533 1.79 42.29 -28.34
N LYS A 534 1.33 41.26 -29.08
CA LYS A 534 1.41 39.85 -28.71
C LYS A 534 2.86 39.49 -28.39
N ILE A 535 3.10 38.82 -27.27
CA ILE A 535 4.40 38.19 -26.97
C ILE A 535 4.24 36.69 -27.20
N ASN A 536 4.86 36.22 -28.28
CA ASN A 536 5.26 34.83 -28.44
C ASN A 536 6.49 34.60 -27.56
N LEU A 537 6.45 33.58 -26.71
CA LEU A 537 7.58 33.10 -25.94
C LEU A 537 8.44 32.22 -26.85
N GLN A 538 9.63 32.71 -27.20
CA GLN A 538 10.75 31.88 -27.64
C GLN A 538 12.03 32.41 -26.98
N ASP A 539 12.73 31.48 -26.35
CA ASP A 539 14.14 31.49 -25.95
C ASP A 539 14.71 32.74 -25.28
N THR A 540 14.71 32.73 -23.96
CA THR A 540 15.91 33.05 -23.17
C THR A 540 15.78 32.50 -21.75
N GLU A 541 16.86 31.87 -21.27
CA GLU A 541 17.16 31.40 -19.90
C GLU A 541 17.20 29.89 -19.68
N LEU A 542 18.11 29.24 -20.40
CA LEU A 542 18.75 27.98 -20.00
C LEU A 542 20.25 28.23 -19.84
N ARG A 543 20.65 28.83 -18.71
CA ARG A 543 22.05 28.85 -18.23
C ARG A 543 22.09 28.96 -16.71
N ALA A 544 21.89 27.85 -16.01
CA ALA A 544 22.38 27.69 -14.64
C ALA A 544 22.39 26.23 -14.14
N LEU A 545 22.71 25.24 -14.96
CA LEU A 545 23.01 23.88 -14.45
C LEU A 545 24.11 23.26 -15.31
N SER A 546 25.37 23.53 -14.96
CA SER A 546 26.53 22.83 -15.51
C SER A 546 27.46 22.42 -14.38
N GLY A 547 27.38 21.15 -13.98
CA GLY A 547 28.34 20.49 -13.10
C GLY A 547 27.96 19.02 -12.99
N TYR A 548 28.85 18.14 -13.45
CA TYR A 548 28.78 16.66 -13.41
C TYR A 548 28.01 15.93 -14.49
N TRP A 549 28.50 15.99 -15.74
CA TRP A 549 28.61 14.81 -16.61
C TRP A 549 29.90 14.92 -17.44
N LYS A 550 30.98 14.27 -16.99
CA LYS A 550 32.16 13.93 -17.79
C LYS A 550 32.70 12.59 -17.29
N MET A 551 33.11 11.74 -18.25
CA MET A 551 33.42 10.30 -18.18
C MET A 551 32.13 9.46 -18.28
N VAL A 552 31.86 8.68 -19.32
CA VAL A 552 32.73 7.91 -20.22
C VAL A 552 32.05 7.79 -21.59
N LEU A 553 32.74 8.18 -22.66
CA LEU A 553 32.55 7.62 -24.01
C LEU A 553 33.78 7.99 -24.84
N TYR A 554 34.76 7.08 -24.86
CA TYR A 554 35.76 6.99 -25.92
C TYR A 554 36.11 5.51 -26.14
N LEU A 555 36.30 5.19 -27.42
CA LEU A 555 36.63 3.91 -28.06
C LEU A 555 35.41 3.03 -28.42
N PHE A 556 35.06 2.72 -29.67
CA PHE A 556 35.49 3.10 -31.02
C PHE A 556 34.36 2.61 -32.00
N PRO A 557 34.19 3.17 -33.21
CA PRO A 557 33.05 2.89 -34.08
C PRO A 557 33.40 2.13 -35.39
N VAL A 558 32.37 1.88 -36.22
CA VAL A 558 32.37 1.71 -37.70
C VAL A 558 32.61 0.25 -38.18
N CYS A 559 31.84 -0.42 -39.07
CA CYS A 559 30.89 -0.02 -40.12
C CYS A 559 29.98 -1.20 -40.53
N ILE A 560 28.75 -0.91 -40.95
CA ILE A 560 27.95 -1.74 -41.89
C ILE A 560 27.93 -1.01 -43.24
N SER A 561 28.34 -1.69 -44.32
CA SER A 561 27.71 -1.70 -45.66
C SER A 561 28.74 -2.01 -46.76
N LEU A 562 28.59 -3.17 -47.41
CA LEU A 562 29.08 -3.41 -48.78
C LEU A 562 28.40 -4.65 -49.36
N VAL A 563 27.27 -4.46 -50.04
CA VAL A 563 26.80 -5.33 -51.13
C VAL A 563 26.15 -4.42 -52.16
N VAL A 564 26.73 -4.31 -53.36
CA VAL A 564 26.06 -4.32 -54.68
C VAL A 564 27.10 -4.09 -55.80
N VAL A 565 27.09 -5.04 -56.76
CA VAL A 565 27.73 -5.16 -58.09
C VAL A 565 29.23 -5.52 -58.20
N LEU A 566 29.51 -6.80 -58.53
CA LEU A 566 29.99 -7.20 -59.87
C LEU A 566 30.07 -8.74 -59.98
N LEU A 567 29.38 -9.26 -61.01
CA LEU A 567 29.29 -10.63 -61.55
C LEU A 567 28.24 -11.57 -60.94
#